data_AF-V4XZC9-F1
#
_entry.id   AF-V4XZC9-F1
#
_cell.length_a   1.000
_cell.length_b   1.000
_cell.length_c   1.000
_cell.angle_alpha   90.00
_cell.angle_beta   90.00
_cell.angle_gamma   90.00
#
_symmetry.space_group_name_H-M   'P 1'
#
loop_
_entity.id
_entity.type
_entity.pdbx_description
1 polymer ?
#
loop_
_entity_poly.entity_id
_entity_poly.type
_entity_poly.pdbx_seq_one_letter_code
_entity_poly.pdbx_strand_id
1 'polypeptide(L)'
;MRRASQPDRAVGAAWYASDADGTGGRLRVRPEDFRVTEVETVTPDPLGADPGSYPCLLVRATLRGWETTHFARRLAAAIGASRERVSWAGTKDRNAVTTQLFSVRGATPEDLPALGDAELEPVGRLGRDLTFGDLAGNRFAVRVREADRPGNAAAVTADLRADTDDEGGDSPTVAVPNYFGHQRFGSERRVTHEVGLCLLRDDPRGAVLAYCGSPSDAEPDDTRSARTFVDEQAGTTAPRWDEAAGRMPGPMDHERGMLSRLAERDVTASSPDEDWLWALSAVPSALRRLFVNAAQSLVFNRVVSARLERGLPLSEPVAGDVVAFASRSGPDGSPPRADPDRTQRVDASRVDVAARHCRRGRAF
;
A
#
# COMPACT_ATOMS: atom_id res chain seq x y z
N MET A 1 20.93 -14.05 -10.29
CA MET A 1 19.61 -13.39 -10.16
C MET A 1 18.49 -14.25 -10.74
N ARG A 2 17.55 -14.61 -9.88
CA ARG A 2 16.34 -15.36 -10.22
C ARG A 2 15.24 -14.45 -10.74
N ARG A 3 14.59 -14.84 -11.83
CA ARG A 3 13.42 -14.11 -12.37
C ARG A 3 12.22 -14.19 -11.43
N ALA A 4 11.52 -13.08 -11.28
CA ALA A 4 10.29 -13.01 -10.51
C ALA A 4 9.12 -13.73 -11.22
N SER A 5 8.05 -13.99 -10.47
CA SER A 5 6.81 -14.58 -10.99
C SER A 5 6.22 -13.75 -12.15
N GLN A 6 5.45 -14.37 -13.04
CA GLN A 6 4.77 -13.62 -14.13
C GLN A 6 3.93 -12.46 -13.60
N PRO A 7 3.13 -12.61 -12.53
CA PRO A 7 2.49 -11.50 -11.85
C PRO A 7 3.43 -10.32 -11.54
N ASP A 8 4.52 -10.55 -10.85
CA ASP A 8 5.39 -9.45 -10.41
C ASP A 8 6.08 -8.77 -11.59
N ARG A 9 6.47 -9.57 -12.61
CA ARG A 9 7.07 -9.06 -13.85
C ARG A 9 6.13 -8.15 -14.64
N ALA A 10 4.84 -8.47 -14.66
CA ALA A 10 3.83 -7.64 -15.34
C ALA A 10 3.76 -6.21 -14.77
N VAL A 11 4.20 -6.01 -13.52
CA VAL A 11 4.21 -4.70 -12.86
C VAL A 11 5.62 -4.15 -12.63
N GLY A 12 6.60 -4.62 -13.41
CA GLY A 12 7.96 -4.10 -13.44
C GLY A 12 8.90 -4.64 -12.36
N ALA A 13 8.44 -5.54 -11.49
CA ALA A 13 9.29 -6.25 -10.53
C ALA A 13 9.88 -7.49 -11.21
N ALA A 14 11.03 -7.34 -11.85
CA ALA A 14 11.57 -8.34 -12.78
C ALA A 14 12.33 -9.48 -12.09
N TRP A 15 12.92 -9.20 -10.93
CA TRP A 15 13.92 -10.04 -10.29
C TRP A 15 13.62 -10.23 -8.80
N TYR A 16 13.93 -11.41 -8.29
CA TYR A 16 14.13 -11.61 -6.85
C TYR A 16 15.56 -11.21 -6.49
N ALA A 17 15.74 -10.70 -5.26
CA ALA A 17 17.07 -10.35 -4.76
C ALA A 17 17.89 -11.57 -4.28
N SER A 18 17.24 -12.71 -4.03
CA SER A 18 17.90 -13.98 -3.69
C SER A 18 17.86 -14.96 -4.86
N ASP A 19 18.93 -15.73 -5.02
CA ASP A 19 19.05 -16.79 -6.02
C ASP A 19 18.60 -18.15 -5.49
N ALA A 20 18.46 -18.29 -4.17
CA ALA A 20 17.95 -19.48 -3.55
C ALA A 20 16.51 -19.80 -3.99
N ASP A 21 16.19 -21.10 -3.94
CA ASP A 21 14.83 -21.57 -4.12
C ASP A 21 13.92 -21.06 -3.00
N GLY A 22 12.64 -20.87 -3.32
CA GLY A 22 11.66 -20.45 -2.31
C GLY A 22 11.36 -21.56 -1.32
N THR A 23 10.78 -21.22 -0.18
CA THR A 23 10.33 -22.20 0.81
C THR A 23 9.01 -22.89 0.42
N GLY A 24 8.24 -22.29 -0.50
CA GLY A 24 6.88 -22.71 -0.80
C GLY A 24 5.91 -22.43 0.34
N GLY A 25 4.81 -23.19 0.39
CA GLY A 25 3.81 -23.11 1.45
C GLY A 25 2.77 -22.00 1.32
N ARG A 26 2.01 -21.78 2.40
CA ARG A 26 0.79 -20.97 2.44
C ARG A 26 0.85 -19.91 3.54
N LEU A 27 0.42 -18.70 3.19
CA LEU A 27 0.27 -17.58 4.12
C LEU A 27 -1.21 -17.38 4.49
N ARG A 28 -1.46 -16.75 5.64
CA ARG A 28 -2.79 -16.31 6.08
C ARG A 28 -3.85 -17.42 6.07
N VAL A 29 -3.46 -18.67 6.38
CA VAL A 29 -4.38 -19.81 6.48
C VAL A 29 -5.36 -19.61 7.63
N ARG A 30 -4.88 -19.04 8.74
CA ARG A 30 -5.69 -18.54 9.85
C ARG A 30 -5.24 -17.12 10.25
N PRO A 31 -6.10 -16.31 10.89
CA PRO A 31 -5.73 -14.97 11.34
C PRO A 31 -4.45 -14.95 12.20
N GLU A 32 -4.23 -15.98 13.02
CA GLU A 32 -3.06 -16.06 13.92
C GLU A 32 -1.73 -16.23 13.19
N ASP A 33 -1.77 -16.66 11.93
CA ASP A 33 -0.58 -16.83 11.09
C ASP A 33 -0.04 -15.49 10.58
N PHE A 34 -0.81 -14.42 10.71
CA PHE A 34 -0.42 -13.09 10.29
C PHE A 34 -0.71 -12.12 11.42
N ARG A 35 0.30 -11.84 12.24
CA ARG A 35 0.21 -10.88 13.34
C ARG A 35 0.84 -9.57 12.95
N VAL A 36 0.13 -8.48 13.23
CA VAL A 36 0.60 -7.12 12.96
C VAL A 36 0.49 -6.32 14.25
N THR A 37 1.60 -5.86 14.79
CA THR A 37 1.64 -5.01 15.97
C THR A 37 2.16 -3.65 15.56
N GLU A 38 1.38 -2.61 15.82
CA GLU A 38 1.79 -1.22 15.57
C GLU A 38 3.02 -0.87 16.43
N VAL A 39 3.99 -0.21 15.80
CA VAL A 39 5.10 0.40 16.53
C VAL A 39 4.67 1.82 16.90
N GLU A 40 4.25 1.98 18.14
CA GLU A 40 3.63 3.18 18.67
C GLU A 40 4.63 4.33 18.76
N THR A 41 4.24 5.53 18.33
CA THR A 41 5.03 6.76 18.47
C THR A 41 4.43 7.76 19.45
N VAL A 42 3.34 7.39 20.10
CA VAL A 42 2.63 8.31 20.97
C VAL A 42 2.99 7.97 22.40
N THR A 43 3.40 8.99 23.16
CA THR A 43 3.59 8.88 24.61
C THR A 43 2.33 9.41 25.28
N PRO A 44 1.49 8.56 25.89
CA PRO A 44 0.28 9.01 26.55
C PRO A 44 0.56 9.55 27.95
N ASP A 45 -0.33 10.43 28.40
CA ASP A 45 -0.42 10.81 29.80
C ASP A 45 -1.10 9.70 30.63
N PRO A 46 -0.89 9.65 31.95
CA PRO A 46 -1.52 8.64 32.82
C PRO A 46 -3.05 8.63 32.69
N LEU A 47 -3.69 7.48 32.93
CA LEU A 47 -5.15 7.32 32.85
C LEU A 47 -5.93 8.30 33.76
N GLY A 48 -5.33 8.68 34.89
CA GLY A 48 -5.88 9.65 35.85
C GLY A 48 -5.64 11.12 35.49
N ALA A 49 -5.03 11.43 34.34
CA ALA A 49 -4.85 12.80 33.89
C ALA A 49 -6.20 13.50 33.66
N ASP A 50 -6.23 14.82 33.87
CA ASP A 50 -7.43 15.65 33.76
C ASP A 50 -8.08 15.49 32.36
N PRO A 51 -9.31 14.97 32.27
CA PRO A 51 -10.03 14.81 31.01
C PRO A 51 -10.31 16.14 30.29
N GLY A 52 -10.28 17.28 30.98
CA GLY A 52 -10.40 18.59 30.34
C GLY A 52 -9.20 18.90 29.43
N SER A 53 -8.00 18.59 29.93
CA SER A 53 -6.74 18.78 29.21
C SER A 53 -6.40 17.59 28.28
N TYR A 54 -6.85 16.38 28.64
CA TYR A 54 -6.58 15.13 27.93
C TYR A 54 -7.89 14.36 27.64
N PRO A 55 -8.74 14.87 26.73
CA PRO A 55 -10.09 14.37 26.53
C PRO A 55 -10.17 13.02 25.84
N CYS A 56 -9.06 12.50 25.27
CA CYS A 56 -9.08 11.27 24.50
C CYS A 56 -8.50 10.12 25.32
N LEU A 57 -9.32 9.09 25.59
CA LEU A 57 -8.82 7.84 26.15
C LEU A 57 -8.04 7.10 25.06
N LEU A 58 -6.79 6.76 25.33
CA LEU A 58 -5.99 5.92 24.45
C LEU A 58 -6.19 4.46 24.83
N VAL A 59 -6.56 3.65 23.85
CA VAL A 59 -6.86 2.23 24.01
C VAL A 59 -6.00 1.44 23.03
N ARG A 60 -5.23 0.50 23.54
CA ARG A 60 -4.59 -0.53 22.72
C ARG A 60 -5.60 -1.65 22.50
N ALA A 61 -5.91 -1.92 21.24
CA ALA A 61 -6.86 -2.96 20.86
C ALA A 61 -6.14 -4.07 20.10
N THR A 62 -6.27 -5.31 20.59
CA THR A 62 -5.88 -6.53 19.87
C THR A 62 -7.13 -7.13 19.24
N LEU A 63 -7.19 -7.14 17.91
CA LEU A 63 -8.35 -7.54 17.14
C LEU A 63 -8.04 -8.81 16.34
N ARG A 64 -8.98 -9.76 16.30
CA ARG A 64 -8.89 -10.99 15.49
C ARG A 64 -9.98 -10.97 14.42
N GLY A 65 -9.58 -10.94 13.14
CA GLY A 65 -10.54 -11.04 12.03
C GLY A 65 -11.37 -9.77 11.76
N TRP A 66 -11.07 -8.67 12.45
CA TRP A 66 -11.78 -7.39 12.31
C TRP A 66 -11.18 -6.53 11.21
N GLU A 67 -12.04 -5.83 10.46
CA GLU A 67 -11.61 -4.66 9.69
C GLU A 67 -11.65 -3.42 10.60
N THR A 68 -10.59 -2.61 10.58
CA THR A 68 -10.38 -1.47 11.50
C THR A 68 -11.57 -0.52 11.54
N THR A 69 -12.11 -0.16 10.37
CA THR A 69 -13.24 0.76 10.24
C THR A 69 -14.49 0.13 10.84
N HIS A 70 -14.81 -1.11 10.52
CA HIS A 70 -15.95 -1.83 11.08
C HIS A 70 -15.87 -1.92 12.62
N PHE A 71 -14.69 -2.27 13.16
CA PHE A 71 -14.45 -2.29 14.60
C PHE A 71 -14.70 -0.92 15.26
N ALA A 72 -14.13 0.17 14.72
CA ALA A 72 -14.34 1.51 15.25
C ALA A 72 -15.84 1.92 15.29
N ARG A 73 -16.63 1.47 14.31
CA ARG A 73 -18.09 1.68 14.23
C ARG A 73 -18.80 0.95 15.37
N ARG A 74 -18.41 -0.31 15.62
CA ARG A 74 -18.97 -1.15 16.68
C ARG A 74 -18.60 -0.64 18.07
N LEU A 75 -17.34 -0.23 18.27
CA LEU A 75 -16.87 0.37 19.51
C LEU A 75 -17.65 1.64 19.84
N ALA A 76 -17.73 2.59 18.89
CA ALA A 76 -18.48 3.83 19.07
C ALA A 76 -19.95 3.58 19.43
N ALA A 77 -20.62 2.68 18.72
CA ALA A 77 -22.01 2.34 18.98
C ALA A 77 -22.22 1.72 20.36
N ALA A 78 -21.31 0.84 20.80
CA ALA A 78 -21.39 0.16 22.09
C ALA A 78 -21.24 1.13 23.28
N ILE A 79 -20.51 2.23 23.11
CA ILE A 79 -20.34 3.28 24.14
C ILE A 79 -21.31 4.47 23.96
N GLY A 80 -22.27 4.38 23.04
CA GLY A 80 -23.23 5.47 22.76
C GLY A 80 -22.60 6.74 22.17
N ALA A 81 -21.45 6.61 21.51
CA ALA A 81 -20.72 7.72 20.89
C ALA A 81 -20.91 7.77 19.37
N SER A 82 -20.68 8.95 18.79
CA SER A 82 -20.57 9.08 17.34
C SER A 82 -19.26 8.46 16.85
N ARG A 83 -19.23 8.01 15.59
CA ARG A 83 -18.06 7.34 15.00
C ARG A 83 -16.83 8.23 14.95
N GLU A 84 -17.02 9.53 14.78
CA GLU A 84 -15.99 10.57 14.68
C GLU A 84 -15.22 10.75 15.99
N ARG A 85 -15.73 10.20 17.10
CA ARG A 85 -15.02 10.17 18.39
C ARG A 85 -14.01 9.04 18.52
N VAL A 86 -13.97 8.11 17.57
CA VAL A 86 -13.02 6.98 17.55
C VAL A 86 -12.06 7.15 16.39
N SER A 87 -10.80 7.44 16.69
CA SER A 87 -9.74 7.67 15.70
C SER A 87 -8.60 6.67 15.87
N TRP A 88 -7.79 6.48 14.82
CA TRP A 88 -6.69 5.51 14.76
C TRP A 88 -5.60 6.00 13.80
N ALA A 89 -4.39 5.44 13.91
CA ALA A 89 -3.21 5.91 13.16
C ALA A 89 -3.02 5.26 11.78
N GLY A 90 -3.62 4.09 11.54
CA GLY A 90 -3.63 3.41 10.24
C GLY A 90 -4.52 2.18 10.21
N THR A 91 -5.07 1.84 9.04
CA THR A 91 -5.85 0.61 8.86
C THR A 91 -4.92 -0.61 8.79
N LYS A 92 -5.44 -1.78 9.19
CA LYS A 92 -4.69 -3.04 9.16
C LYS A 92 -5.51 -4.11 8.41
N ASP A 93 -4.84 -5.19 8.03
CA ASP A 93 -5.46 -6.32 7.33
C ASP A 93 -6.55 -6.99 8.19
N ARG A 94 -7.69 -7.30 7.58
CA ARG A 94 -8.78 -8.05 8.24
C ARG A 94 -8.40 -9.50 8.56
N ASN A 95 -7.68 -10.17 7.66
CA ASN A 95 -7.33 -11.58 7.79
C ASN A 95 -6.04 -11.76 8.62
N ALA A 96 -6.05 -11.20 9.82
CA ALA A 96 -4.89 -11.08 10.71
C ALA A 96 -5.32 -10.99 12.18
N VAL A 97 -4.36 -11.13 13.08
CA VAL A 97 -4.45 -10.62 14.45
C VAL A 97 -3.68 -9.31 14.51
N THR A 98 -4.36 -8.21 14.82
CA THR A 98 -3.79 -6.87 14.75
C THR A 98 -3.82 -6.19 16.12
N THR A 99 -2.70 -5.66 16.57
CA THR A 99 -2.62 -4.82 17.77
C THR A 99 -2.30 -3.39 17.35
N GLN A 100 -3.18 -2.45 17.67
CA GLN A 100 -3.06 -1.04 17.26
C GLN A 100 -3.71 -0.11 18.29
N LEU A 101 -3.37 1.18 18.22
CA LEU A 101 -3.96 2.19 19.09
C LEU A 101 -5.23 2.80 18.49
N PHE A 102 -6.20 3.06 19.36
CA PHE A 102 -7.38 3.86 19.11
C PHE A 102 -7.48 4.98 20.16
N SER A 103 -7.82 6.19 19.73
CA SER A 103 -8.22 7.26 20.65
C SER A 103 -9.73 7.37 20.66
N VAL A 104 -10.33 7.39 21.86
CA VAL A 104 -11.77 7.51 22.07
C VAL A 104 -12.04 8.79 22.86
N ARG A 105 -12.57 9.82 22.18
CA ARG A 105 -12.83 11.12 22.80
C ARG A 105 -14.02 11.04 23.77
N GLY A 106 -13.79 11.49 25.00
CA GLY A 106 -14.81 11.63 26.04
C GLY A 106 -15.21 10.32 26.73
N ALA A 107 -14.47 9.23 26.50
CA ALA A 107 -14.69 7.95 27.19
C ALA A 107 -13.80 7.83 28.45
N THR A 108 -14.23 6.99 29.38
CA THR A 108 -13.44 6.49 30.49
C THR A 108 -13.15 4.99 30.33
N PRO A 109 -12.17 4.42 31.06
CA PRO A 109 -11.88 2.99 31.01
C PRO A 109 -13.10 2.11 31.27
N GLU A 110 -14.01 2.55 32.14
CA GLU A 110 -15.24 1.84 32.51
C GLU A 110 -16.28 1.79 31.38
N ASP A 111 -16.22 2.72 30.43
CA ASP A 111 -17.10 2.73 29.26
C ASP A 111 -16.74 1.63 28.25
N LEU A 112 -15.53 1.04 28.33
CA LEU A 112 -15.06 0.10 27.32
C LEU A 112 -15.86 -1.22 27.34
N PRO A 113 -16.48 -1.60 26.21
CA PRO A 113 -17.32 -2.78 26.15
C PRO A 113 -16.49 -4.05 25.99
N ALA A 114 -17.04 -5.18 26.42
CA ALA A 114 -16.58 -6.48 25.95
C ALA A 114 -17.07 -6.70 24.51
N LEU A 115 -16.13 -6.84 23.58
CA LEU A 115 -16.42 -7.14 22.17
C LEU A 115 -15.79 -8.49 21.80
N GLY A 116 -16.56 -9.37 21.17
CA GLY A 116 -16.05 -10.66 20.70
C GLY A 116 -14.87 -10.48 19.75
N ASP A 117 -13.86 -11.34 19.88
CA ASP A 117 -12.64 -11.33 19.06
C ASP A 117 -11.84 -10.01 19.15
N ALA A 118 -12.01 -9.26 20.24
CA ALA A 118 -11.27 -8.04 20.53
C ALA A 118 -10.88 -7.97 22.02
N GLU A 119 -9.63 -7.58 22.29
CA GLU A 119 -9.12 -7.28 23.62
C GLU A 119 -8.80 -5.79 23.69
N LEU A 120 -9.34 -5.08 24.68
CA LEU A 120 -9.18 -3.63 24.84
C LEU A 120 -8.43 -3.34 26.13
N GLU A 121 -7.29 -2.66 26.00
CA GLU A 121 -6.44 -2.23 27.10
C GLU A 121 -6.39 -0.70 27.12
N PRO A 122 -6.95 -0.03 28.14
CA PRO A 122 -6.72 1.39 28.37
C PRO A 122 -5.25 1.63 28.71
N VAL A 123 -4.57 2.49 27.96
CA VAL A 123 -3.11 2.72 28.13
C VAL A 123 -2.77 4.12 28.66
N GLY A 124 -3.69 5.07 28.56
CA GLY A 124 -3.50 6.43 29.02
C GLY A 124 -4.45 7.41 28.37
N ARG A 125 -4.11 8.69 28.38
CA ARG A 125 -4.90 9.76 27.75
C ARG A 125 -4.07 10.62 26.82
N LEU A 126 -4.74 11.27 25.87
CA LEU A 126 -4.17 12.22 24.93
C LEU A 126 -4.98 13.52 24.89
N GLY A 127 -4.27 14.63 24.66
CA GLY A 127 -4.84 15.95 24.42
C GLY A 127 -5.56 16.08 23.07
N ARG A 128 -5.35 15.12 22.17
CA ARG A 128 -5.87 15.11 20.79
C ARG A 128 -6.23 13.70 20.33
N ASP A 129 -6.98 13.62 19.24
CA ASP A 129 -7.19 12.35 18.54
C ASP A 129 -5.89 11.84 17.93
N LEU A 130 -5.81 10.52 17.76
CA LEU A 130 -4.86 9.92 16.83
C LEU A 130 -5.16 10.35 15.40
N THR A 131 -4.10 10.49 14.63
CA THR A 131 -4.11 10.89 13.22
C THR A 131 -3.21 9.98 12.41
N PHE A 132 -3.43 9.94 11.09
CA PHE A 132 -2.56 9.19 10.20
C PHE A 132 -1.12 9.69 10.31
N GLY A 133 -0.20 8.78 10.64
CA GLY A 133 1.21 9.11 10.87
C GLY A 133 1.67 8.96 12.32
N ASP A 134 0.73 8.82 13.28
CA ASP A 134 1.01 8.55 14.72
C ASP A 134 1.46 7.10 15.01
N LEU A 135 2.09 6.45 14.02
CA LEU A 135 2.81 5.18 14.18
C LEU A 135 4.16 5.29 13.49
N ALA A 136 5.17 4.54 13.95
CA ALA A 136 6.49 4.45 13.31
C ALA A 136 6.54 3.38 12.22
N GLY A 137 5.70 2.35 12.34
CA GLY A 137 5.66 1.23 11.42
C GLY A 137 4.84 0.09 12.00
N ASN A 138 5.04 -1.11 11.47
CA ASN A 138 4.38 -2.31 11.95
C ASN A 138 5.43 -3.41 12.14
N ARG A 139 5.35 -4.09 13.28
CA ARG A 139 6.06 -5.34 13.53
C ARG A 139 5.19 -6.48 13.04
N PHE A 140 5.74 -7.31 12.16
CA PHE A 140 5.04 -8.47 11.61
C PHE A 140 5.57 -9.75 12.25
N ALA A 141 4.66 -10.64 12.64
CA ALA A 141 4.97 -12.04 12.91
C ALA A 141 4.16 -12.90 11.94
N VAL A 142 4.86 -13.49 10.96
CA VAL A 142 4.24 -14.22 9.86
C VAL A 142 4.63 -15.68 9.93
N ARG A 143 3.64 -16.57 9.91
CA ARG A 143 3.82 -18.02 9.84
C ARG A 143 3.51 -18.50 8.43
N VAL A 144 4.52 -19.06 7.77
CA VAL A 144 4.34 -19.85 6.56
C VAL A 144 3.93 -21.26 6.98
N ARG A 145 2.74 -21.71 6.59
CA ARG A 145 2.29 -23.08 6.82
C ARG A 145 2.65 -23.97 5.64
N GLU A 146 2.88 -25.25 5.93
CA GLU A 146 3.05 -26.27 4.90
C GLU A 146 4.14 -25.89 3.88
N ALA A 147 5.24 -25.33 4.36
CA ALA A 147 6.38 -25.03 3.50
C ALA A 147 6.91 -26.33 2.88
N ASP A 148 7.04 -26.35 1.56
CA ASP A 148 7.56 -27.50 0.81
C ASP A 148 9.05 -27.72 1.09
N ARG A 149 9.80 -26.62 1.27
CA ARG A 149 11.26 -26.61 1.45
C ARG A 149 11.68 -25.59 2.53
N PRO A 150 11.29 -25.78 3.80
CA PRO A 150 11.55 -24.80 4.86
C PRO A 150 13.04 -24.51 5.07
N GLY A 151 13.93 -25.47 4.78
CA GLY A 151 15.38 -25.28 4.88
C GLY A 151 15.95 -24.19 3.96
N ASN A 152 15.24 -23.84 2.88
CA ASN A 152 15.66 -22.76 1.98
C ASN A 152 15.61 -21.38 2.64
N ALA A 153 14.86 -21.21 3.73
CA ALA A 153 14.77 -19.93 4.45
C ALA A 153 16.14 -19.41 4.88
N ALA A 154 17.05 -20.29 5.32
CA ALA A 154 18.39 -19.89 5.74
C ALA A 154 19.22 -19.34 4.57
N ALA A 155 19.14 -19.97 3.39
CA ALA A 155 19.82 -19.52 2.18
C ALA A 155 19.25 -18.19 1.67
N VAL A 156 17.92 -18.07 1.61
CA VAL A 156 17.25 -16.82 1.25
C VAL A 156 17.64 -15.68 2.19
N THR A 157 17.61 -15.91 3.50
CA THR A 157 18.02 -14.91 4.50
C THR A 157 19.49 -14.54 4.35
N ALA A 158 20.36 -15.49 4.01
CA ALA A 158 21.78 -15.24 3.77
C ALA A 158 22.02 -14.32 2.55
N ASP A 159 21.32 -14.57 1.45
CA ASP A 159 21.41 -13.75 0.23
C ASP A 159 20.91 -12.32 0.47
N LEU A 160 19.92 -12.15 1.36
CA LEU A 160 19.29 -10.86 1.64
C LEU A 160 19.98 -10.09 2.78
N ARG A 161 21.09 -10.58 3.35
CA ARG A 161 21.75 -9.90 4.48
C ARG A 161 22.11 -8.47 4.12
N ALA A 162 21.70 -7.54 4.98
CA ALA A 162 22.11 -6.15 4.90
C ALA A 162 23.46 -5.95 5.60
N ASP A 163 24.30 -5.08 5.05
CA ASP A 163 25.49 -4.58 5.76
C ASP A 163 25.06 -3.52 6.77
N THR A 164 25.05 -3.88 8.06
CA THR A 164 24.62 -3.01 9.17
C THR A 164 25.50 -3.23 10.40
N ASP A 165 25.75 -2.16 11.16
CA ASP A 165 26.45 -2.19 12.46
C ASP A 165 25.51 -2.63 13.60
N ASP A 166 24.28 -3.09 13.29
CA ASP A 166 23.29 -3.52 14.29
C ASP A 166 23.67 -4.89 14.89
N GLU A 167 24.45 -4.86 15.98
CA GLU A 167 24.85 -6.02 16.77
C GLU A 167 23.78 -6.47 17.78
N GLY A 168 22.61 -5.81 17.82
CA GLY A 168 21.66 -5.92 18.93
C GLY A 168 20.58 -7.01 18.83
N GLY A 169 20.54 -7.80 17.75
CA GLY A 169 19.46 -8.76 17.48
C GLY A 169 19.88 -10.23 17.38
N ASP A 170 19.01 -11.15 17.80
CA ASP A 170 19.19 -12.61 17.65
C ASP A 170 19.10 -13.09 16.18
N SER A 171 18.87 -12.19 15.21
CA SER A 171 18.68 -12.51 13.80
C SER A 171 19.29 -11.45 12.90
N PRO A 172 19.85 -11.84 11.73
CA PRO A 172 20.49 -10.89 10.83
C PRO A 172 19.47 -9.92 10.24
N THR A 173 19.85 -8.65 10.14
CA THR A 173 19.09 -7.66 9.36
C THR A 173 19.18 -8.00 7.88
N VAL A 174 18.05 -7.92 7.19
CA VAL A 174 17.95 -8.18 5.76
C VAL A 174 17.52 -6.93 4.99
N ALA A 175 18.03 -6.78 3.77
CA ALA A 175 17.60 -5.78 2.81
C ALA A 175 16.75 -6.45 1.73
N VAL A 176 15.53 -5.95 1.56
CA VAL A 176 14.61 -6.43 0.52
C VAL A 176 14.29 -5.30 -0.46
N PRO A 177 14.15 -5.59 -1.76
CA PRO A 177 13.75 -4.58 -2.73
C PRO A 177 12.32 -4.12 -2.41
N ASN A 178 12.13 -2.82 -2.18
CA ASN A 178 10.86 -2.23 -1.77
C ASN A 178 9.88 -2.05 -2.95
N TYR A 179 9.61 -3.12 -3.69
CA TYR A 179 8.70 -3.09 -4.84
C TYR A 179 7.27 -2.72 -4.44
N PHE A 180 6.57 -2.00 -5.31
CA PHE A 180 5.12 -1.94 -5.28
C PHE A 180 4.55 -3.26 -5.80
N GLY A 181 3.78 -3.96 -4.96
CA GLY A 181 3.13 -5.22 -5.34
C GLY A 181 1.97 -5.03 -6.32
N HIS A 182 1.52 -6.13 -6.94
CA HIS A 182 0.47 -6.13 -7.97
C HIS A 182 -0.85 -5.46 -7.53
N GLN A 183 -1.20 -5.49 -6.24
CA GLN A 183 -2.40 -4.83 -5.70
C GLN A 183 -2.41 -3.32 -5.94
N ARG A 184 -1.23 -2.66 -6.00
CA ARG A 184 -1.11 -1.23 -6.33
C ARG A 184 -1.59 -0.93 -7.76
N PHE A 185 -1.59 -1.94 -8.63
CA PHE A 185 -1.91 -1.85 -10.04
C PHE A 185 -3.33 -2.32 -10.38
N GLY A 186 -4.06 -2.82 -9.38
CA GLY A 186 -5.35 -3.49 -9.50
C GLY A 186 -5.22 -5.01 -9.31
N SER A 187 -5.99 -5.57 -8.37
CA SER A 187 -5.87 -6.97 -7.95
C SER A 187 -6.33 -7.95 -9.02
N GLU A 188 -7.52 -7.72 -9.59
CA GLU A 188 -8.10 -8.57 -10.64
C GLU A 188 -7.57 -8.19 -12.02
N ARG A 189 -7.50 -6.88 -12.30
CA ARG A 189 -7.03 -6.32 -13.56
C ARG A 189 -5.97 -5.26 -13.31
N ARG A 190 -4.76 -5.51 -13.80
CA ARG A 190 -3.57 -4.69 -13.56
C ARG A 190 -3.48 -3.56 -14.58
N VAL A 191 -4.42 -2.62 -14.52
CA VAL A 191 -4.58 -1.58 -15.54
C VAL A 191 -4.25 -0.18 -15.06
N THR A 192 -4.21 0.07 -13.74
CA THR A 192 -4.19 1.45 -13.24
C THR A 192 -2.95 2.23 -13.68
N HIS A 193 -1.82 1.54 -13.89
CA HIS A 193 -0.61 2.14 -14.45
C HIS A 193 -0.71 2.40 -15.95
N GLU A 194 -1.38 1.55 -16.72
CA GLU A 194 -1.58 1.76 -18.17
C GLU A 194 -2.40 3.02 -18.42
N VAL A 195 -3.49 3.19 -17.66
CA VAL A 195 -4.29 4.43 -17.66
C VAL A 195 -3.41 5.63 -17.32
N GLY A 196 -2.60 5.52 -16.26
CA GLY A 196 -1.66 6.58 -15.87
C GLY A 196 -0.63 6.91 -16.95
N LEU A 197 -0.10 5.90 -17.66
CA LEU A 197 0.87 6.08 -18.74
C LEU A 197 0.25 6.78 -19.95
N CYS A 198 -1.00 6.45 -20.31
CA CYS A 198 -1.74 7.19 -21.33
C CYS A 198 -1.90 8.66 -20.95
N LEU A 199 -2.29 8.96 -19.71
CA LEU A 199 -2.42 10.34 -19.24
C LEU A 199 -1.10 11.11 -19.24
N LEU A 200 0.02 10.47 -18.90
CA LEU A 200 1.35 11.09 -18.94
C LEU A 200 1.88 11.32 -20.37
N ARG A 201 1.24 10.73 -21.38
CA ARG A 201 1.55 10.89 -22.80
C ARG A 201 0.59 11.83 -23.52
N ASP A 202 -0.25 12.54 -22.77
CA ASP A 202 -1.33 13.37 -23.29
C ASP A 202 -2.29 12.58 -24.22
N ASP A 203 -2.57 11.31 -23.87
CA ASP A 203 -3.49 10.43 -24.60
C ASP A 203 -4.72 10.10 -23.72
N PRO A 204 -5.69 11.02 -23.59
CA PRO A 204 -6.89 10.79 -22.79
C PRO A 204 -7.81 9.74 -23.40
N ARG A 205 -7.80 9.59 -24.74
CA ARG A 205 -8.53 8.52 -25.44
C ARG A 205 -8.03 7.16 -24.98
N GLY A 206 -6.72 6.92 -25.06
CA GLY A 206 -6.11 5.68 -24.59
C GLY A 206 -6.38 5.42 -23.11
N ALA A 207 -6.39 6.47 -22.27
CA ALA A 207 -6.68 6.33 -20.85
C ALA A 207 -8.12 5.84 -20.58
N VAL A 208 -9.12 6.43 -21.23
CA VAL A 208 -10.52 6.02 -21.11
C VAL A 208 -10.72 4.60 -21.64
N LEU A 209 -10.14 4.29 -22.81
CA LEU A 209 -10.26 2.98 -23.43
C LEU A 209 -9.56 1.89 -22.61
N ALA A 210 -8.37 2.14 -22.06
CA ALA A 210 -7.70 1.19 -21.17
C ALA A 210 -8.54 0.91 -19.91
N TYR A 211 -9.18 1.94 -19.35
CA TYR A 211 -10.01 1.78 -18.16
C TYR A 211 -11.36 1.06 -18.45
N CYS A 212 -12.02 1.38 -19.55
CA CYS A 212 -13.35 0.84 -19.88
C CYS A 212 -13.28 -0.48 -20.65
N GLY A 213 -12.29 -0.68 -21.51
CA GLY A 213 -12.08 -1.87 -22.33
C GLY A 213 -10.95 -2.75 -21.80
N SER A 214 -10.21 -3.40 -22.71
CA SER A 214 -9.05 -4.26 -22.41
C SER A 214 -9.37 -5.38 -21.41
N PRO A 215 -10.16 -6.40 -21.82
CA PRO A 215 -10.58 -7.50 -20.93
C PRO A 215 -9.40 -8.33 -20.43
N SER A 216 -9.55 -8.87 -19.22
CA SER A 216 -8.61 -9.81 -18.59
C SER A 216 -9.23 -11.19 -18.44
N ASP A 217 -8.43 -12.25 -18.64
CA ASP A 217 -8.87 -13.64 -18.46
C ASP A 217 -9.33 -13.96 -17.02
N ALA A 218 -8.92 -13.14 -16.05
CA ALA A 218 -9.32 -13.27 -14.65
C ALA A 218 -10.72 -12.69 -14.35
N GLU A 219 -11.30 -11.93 -15.28
CA GLU A 219 -12.62 -11.30 -15.09
C GLU A 219 -13.75 -12.29 -15.45
N PRO A 220 -14.95 -12.14 -14.86
CA PRO A 220 -16.15 -12.89 -15.27
C PRO A 220 -16.53 -12.70 -16.74
N ASP A 221 -17.24 -13.67 -17.32
CA ASP A 221 -17.58 -13.72 -18.75
C ASP A 221 -18.39 -12.51 -19.24
N ASP A 222 -19.33 -12.03 -18.43
CA ASP A 222 -20.14 -10.85 -18.72
C ASP A 222 -19.30 -9.57 -18.76
N THR A 223 -18.41 -9.39 -17.78
CA THR A 223 -17.43 -8.29 -17.76
C THR A 223 -16.51 -8.34 -18.96
N ARG A 224 -15.93 -9.49 -19.28
CA ARG A 224 -15.05 -9.64 -20.46
C ARG A 224 -15.79 -9.26 -21.74
N SER A 225 -17.03 -9.75 -21.91
CA SER A 225 -17.86 -9.46 -23.08
C SER A 225 -18.19 -7.96 -23.20
N ALA A 226 -18.52 -7.29 -22.09
CA ALA A 226 -18.80 -5.86 -22.08
C ALA A 226 -17.56 -5.03 -22.45
N ARG A 227 -16.38 -5.38 -21.93
CA ARG A 227 -15.11 -4.71 -22.24
C ARG A 227 -14.67 -4.95 -23.69
N THR A 228 -14.81 -6.16 -24.21
CA THR A 228 -14.56 -6.46 -25.64
C THR A 228 -15.43 -5.59 -26.53
N PHE A 229 -16.71 -5.41 -26.18
CA PHE A 229 -17.59 -4.54 -26.96
C PHE A 229 -17.13 -3.07 -26.96
N VAL A 230 -16.56 -2.56 -25.85
CA VAL A 230 -15.93 -1.23 -25.81
C VAL A 230 -14.76 -1.16 -26.81
N ASP A 231 -13.89 -2.15 -26.82
CA ASP A 231 -12.73 -2.20 -27.73
C ASP A 231 -13.19 -2.26 -29.21
N GLU A 232 -14.26 -3.01 -29.50
CA GLU A 232 -14.89 -3.03 -30.83
C GLU A 232 -15.43 -1.66 -31.23
N GLN A 233 -16.19 -1.00 -30.34
CA GLN A 233 -16.74 0.33 -30.61
C GLN A 233 -15.64 1.39 -30.80
N ALA A 234 -14.53 1.28 -30.07
CA ALA A 234 -13.38 2.17 -30.21
C ALA A 234 -12.72 2.11 -31.59
N GLY A 235 -12.92 1.02 -32.33
CA GLY A 235 -12.43 0.82 -33.69
C GLY A 235 -13.39 1.28 -34.80
N THR A 236 -14.61 1.71 -34.46
CA THR A 236 -15.59 2.15 -35.47
C THR A 236 -15.59 3.66 -35.68
N THR A 237 -16.13 4.10 -36.81
CA THR A 237 -16.32 5.53 -37.13
C THR A 237 -17.56 6.14 -36.47
N ALA A 238 -18.49 5.29 -36.00
CA ALA A 238 -19.72 5.68 -35.32
C ALA A 238 -19.93 4.78 -34.09
N PRO A 239 -19.18 5.01 -33.00
CA PRO A 239 -19.22 4.16 -31.82
C PRO A 239 -20.58 4.22 -31.12
N ARG A 240 -21.08 3.07 -30.66
CA ARG A 240 -22.33 2.97 -29.89
C ARG A 240 -22.03 2.93 -28.39
N TRP A 241 -21.66 4.09 -27.83
CA TRP A 241 -21.25 4.21 -26.43
C TRP A 241 -22.40 4.04 -25.44
N ASP A 242 -23.62 4.40 -25.82
CA ASP A 242 -24.85 4.17 -25.06
C ASP A 242 -25.10 2.66 -24.86
N GLU A 243 -24.97 1.88 -25.92
CA GLU A 243 -25.06 0.42 -25.88
C GLU A 243 -23.92 -0.17 -25.04
N ALA A 244 -22.70 0.36 -25.18
CA ALA A 244 -21.56 -0.09 -24.38
C ALA A 244 -21.78 0.16 -22.88
N ALA A 245 -22.32 1.33 -22.52
CA ALA A 245 -22.70 1.64 -21.14
C ALA A 245 -23.79 0.69 -20.63
N GLY A 246 -24.80 0.39 -21.45
CA GLY A 246 -25.88 -0.53 -21.10
C GLY A 246 -25.43 -1.97 -20.88
N ARG A 247 -24.31 -2.38 -21.49
CA ARG A 247 -23.71 -3.71 -21.30
C ARG A 247 -22.85 -3.84 -20.05
N MET A 248 -22.47 -2.73 -19.40
CA MET A 248 -21.60 -2.77 -18.21
C MET A 248 -22.31 -3.38 -16.99
N PRO A 249 -21.77 -4.47 -16.41
CA PRO A 249 -22.32 -5.10 -15.20
C PRO A 249 -22.49 -4.11 -14.04
N GLY A 250 -23.44 -4.41 -13.15
CA GLY A 250 -23.85 -3.55 -12.02
C GLY A 250 -22.69 -2.83 -11.30
N PRO A 251 -21.66 -3.54 -10.79
CA PRO A 251 -20.57 -2.95 -10.02
C PRO A 251 -19.66 -1.96 -10.76
N MET A 252 -19.77 -1.83 -12.09
CA MET A 252 -18.87 -1.05 -12.94
C MET A 252 -19.40 0.37 -13.19
N ASP A 253 -19.76 1.08 -12.12
CA ASP A 253 -20.37 2.42 -12.20
C ASP A 253 -19.45 3.46 -12.83
N HIS A 254 -18.14 3.31 -12.64
CA HIS A 254 -17.14 4.22 -13.19
C HIS A 254 -17.02 4.08 -14.71
N GLU A 255 -16.86 2.85 -15.19
CA GLU A 255 -16.83 2.54 -16.62
C GLU A 255 -18.13 2.96 -17.31
N ARG A 256 -19.28 2.61 -16.71
CA ARG A 256 -20.59 3.02 -17.22
C ARG A 256 -20.70 4.54 -17.31
N GLY A 257 -20.30 5.26 -16.26
CA GLY A 257 -20.32 6.72 -16.24
C GLY A 257 -19.41 7.36 -17.29
N MET A 258 -18.23 6.79 -17.57
CA MET A 258 -17.37 7.27 -18.66
C MET A 258 -18.04 7.06 -20.02
N LEU A 259 -18.58 5.86 -20.28
CA LEU A 259 -19.21 5.51 -21.56
C LEU A 259 -20.49 6.32 -21.81
N SER A 260 -21.32 6.53 -20.79
CA SER A 260 -22.50 7.39 -20.90
C SER A 260 -22.12 8.82 -21.27
N ARG A 261 -21.03 9.35 -20.72
CA ARG A 261 -20.52 10.67 -21.14
C ARG A 261 -20.03 10.65 -22.59
N LEU A 262 -19.29 9.63 -23.01
CA LEU A 262 -18.92 9.53 -24.43
C LEU A 262 -20.15 9.53 -25.36
N ALA A 263 -21.25 8.89 -24.94
CA ALA A 263 -22.52 8.92 -25.66
C ALA A 263 -23.18 10.30 -25.68
N GLU A 264 -23.20 11.01 -24.54
CA GLU A 264 -23.80 12.36 -24.41
C GLU A 264 -23.20 13.41 -25.36
N ARG A 265 -21.97 13.21 -25.85
CA ARG A 265 -21.29 14.11 -26.78
C ARG A 265 -21.01 13.49 -28.15
N ASP A 266 -21.56 12.31 -28.43
CA ASP A 266 -21.32 11.57 -29.68
C ASP A 266 -19.82 11.44 -30.01
N VAL A 267 -19.01 11.12 -29.00
CA VAL A 267 -17.54 11.13 -29.12
C VAL A 267 -17.08 10.09 -30.13
N THR A 268 -16.20 10.49 -31.05
CA THR A 268 -15.59 9.61 -32.05
C THR A 268 -14.07 9.61 -31.90
N ALA A 269 -13.37 8.77 -32.66
CA ALA A 269 -11.90 8.77 -32.68
C ALA A 269 -11.29 10.11 -33.14
N SER A 270 -12.04 10.95 -33.86
CA SER A 270 -11.63 12.29 -34.30
C SER A 270 -12.07 13.42 -33.35
N SER A 271 -12.80 13.11 -32.28
CA SER A 271 -13.21 14.11 -31.30
C SER A 271 -11.99 14.66 -30.53
N PRO A 272 -12.05 15.92 -30.09
CA PRO A 272 -10.96 16.54 -29.34
C PRO A 272 -10.75 15.86 -27.98
N ASP A 273 -9.52 15.97 -27.48
CA ASP A 273 -9.09 15.41 -26.20
C ASP A 273 -9.95 15.87 -25.00
N GLU A 274 -10.54 17.06 -25.07
CA GLU A 274 -11.41 17.60 -24.04
C GLU A 274 -12.67 16.75 -23.79
N ASP A 275 -13.18 16.08 -24.82
CA ASP A 275 -14.34 15.20 -24.71
C ASP A 275 -13.96 13.90 -23.98
N TRP A 276 -12.79 13.34 -24.30
CA TRP A 276 -12.24 12.17 -23.61
C TRP A 276 -11.89 12.49 -22.15
N LEU A 277 -11.32 13.67 -21.88
CA LEU A 277 -11.06 14.15 -20.51
C LEU A 277 -12.35 14.37 -19.72
N TRP A 278 -13.40 14.87 -20.38
CA TRP A 278 -14.70 15.02 -19.76
C TRP A 278 -15.32 13.67 -19.40
N ALA A 279 -15.21 12.65 -20.27
CA ALA A 279 -15.60 11.29 -19.94
C ALA A 279 -14.80 10.74 -18.74
N LEU A 280 -13.47 10.85 -18.76
CA LEU A 280 -12.60 10.43 -17.66
C LEU A 280 -12.96 11.13 -16.34
N SER A 281 -13.51 12.34 -16.39
CA SER A 281 -13.90 13.07 -15.19
C SER A 281 -15.11 12.45 -14.45
N ALA A 282 -15.71 11.37 -14.99
CA ALA A 282 -16.74 10.56 -14.31
C ALA A 282 -16.20 9.87 -13.04
N VAL A 283 -14.91 9.56 -13.00
CA VAL A 283 -14.29 9.03 -11.78
C VAL A 283 -13.91 10.14 -10.79
N PRO A 284 -13.96 9.88 -9.47
CA PRO A 284 -13.53 10.85 -8.46
C PRO A 284 -12.07 11.30 -8.64
N SER A 285 -11.76 12.53 -8.22
CA SER A 285 -10.41 13.10 -8.33
C SER A 285 -9.33 12.27 -7.61
N ALA A 286 -9.69 11.60 -6.52
CA ALA A 286 -8.81 10.69 -5.80
C ALA A 286 -8.39 9.48 -6.66
N LEU A 287 -9.32 8.91 -7.43
CA LEU A 287 -9.04 7.80 -8.33
C LEU A 287 -8.20 8.26 -9.54
N ARG A 288 -8.44 9.46 -10.08
CA ARG A 288 -7.61 10.02 -11.15
C ARG A 288 -6.14 10.18 -10.73
N ARG A 289 -5.90 10.67 -9.49
CA ARG A 289 -4.53 10.74 -8.93
C ARG A 289 -3.90 9.36 -8.78
N LEU A 290 -4.69 8.34 -8.45
CA LEU A 290 -4.18 6.97 -8.30
C LEU A 290 -3.59 6.42 -9.60
N PHE A 291 -4.16 6.76 -10.77
CA PHE A 291 -3.61 6.31 -12.06
C PHE A 291 -2.18 6.80 -12.29
N VAL A 292 -1.94 8.10 -12.10
CA VAL A 292 -0.60 8.70 -12.25
C VAL A 292 0.36 8.12 -11.21
N ASN A 293 -0.08 7.97 -9.96
CA ASN A 293 0.73 7.34 -8.90
C ASN A 293 1.08 5.88 -9.23
N ALA A 294 0.19 5.14 -9.87
CA ALA A 294 0.46 3.77 -10.33
C ALA A 294 1.49 3.75 -11.46
N ALA A 295 1.43 4.68 -12.42
CA ALA A 295 2.47 4.80 -13.44
C ALA A 295 3.86 5.12 -12.83
N GLN A 296 3.93 6.03 -11.85
CA GLN A 296 5.16 6.29 -11.08
C GLN A 296 5.65 5.04 -10.35
N SER A 297 4.73 4.27 -9.76
CA SER A 297 5.05 3.00 -9.07
C SER A 297 5.66 1.97 -10.04
N LEU A 298 5.17 1.89 -11.28
CA LEU A 298 5.75 1.03 -12.31
C LEU A 298 7.18 1.46 -12.67
N VAL A 299 7.40 2.77 -12.85
CA VAL A 299 8.74 3.31 -13.14
C VAL A 299 9.69 3.00 -11.99
N PHE A 300 9.26 3.20 -10.74
CA PHE A 300 10.04 2.86 -9.56
C PHE A 300 10.42 1.37 -9.54
N ASN A 301 9.45 0.47 -9.78
CA ASN A 301 9.73 -0.96 -9.88
C ASN A 301 10.76 -1.28 -10.97
N ARG A 302 10.68 -0.64 -12.15
CA ARG A 302 11.68 -0.83 -13.21
C ARG A 302 13.06 -0.32 -12.81
N VAL A 303 13.16 0.80 -12.09
CA VAL A 303 14.43 1.32 -11.58
C VAL A 303 15.07 0.35 -10.58
N VAL A 304 14.29 -0.18 -9.63
CA VAL A 304 14.78 -1.19 -8.68
C VAL A 304 15.23 -2.45 -9.41
N SER A 305 14.45 -2.92 -10.40
CA SER A 305 14.83 -4.06 -11.23
C SER A 305 16.13 -3.84 -12.01
N ALA A 306 16.33 -2.65 -12.57
CA ALA A 306 17.57 -2.31 -13.27
C ALA A 306 18.77 -2.21 -12.32
N ARG A 307 18.56 -1.75 -11.08
CA ARG A 307 19.60 -1.77 -10.03
C ARG A 307 20.03 -3.20 -9.72
N LEU A 308 19.05 -4.08 -9.49
CA LEU A 308 19.31 -5.50 -9.25
C LEU A 308 20.06 -6.12 -10.44
N GLU A 309 19.55 -5.96 -11.67
CA GLU A 309 20.14 -6.52 -12.89
C GLU A 309 21.62 -6.13 -13.09
N ARG A 310 22.01 -4.95 -12.62
CA ARG A 310 23.41 -4.45 -12.65
C ARG A 310 24.29 -4.99 -11.51
N GLY A 311 23.74 -5.82 -10.62
CA GLY A 311 24.44 -6.38 -9.45
C GLY A 311 24.78 -5.34 -8.38
N LEU A 312 24.07 -4.21 -8.35
CA LEU A 312 24.32 -3.15 -7.38
C LEU A 312 23.68 -3.50 -6.02
N PRO A 313 24.37 -3.25 -4.89
CA PRO A 313 23.87 -3.60 -3.56
C PRO A 313 22.62 -2.81 -3.18
N LEU A 314 21.75 -3.39 -2.36
CA LEU A 314 20.53 -2.73 -1.87
C LEU A 314 20.76 -1.89 -0.61
N SER A 315 21.65 -2.35 0.29
CA SER A 315 21.91 -1.71 1.58
C SER A 315 23.10 -0.75 1.60
N GLU A 316 23.88 -0.72 0.51
CA GLU A 316 25.09 0.10 0.42
C GLU A 316 24.98 1.09 -0.74
N PRO A 317 25.33 2.37 -0.52
CA PRO A 317 25.32 3.37 -1.57
C PRO A 317 26.52 3.17 -2.51
N VAL A 318 26.29 3.41 -3.80
CA VAL A 318 27.37 3.52 -4.80
C VAL A 318 27.45 4.95 -5.34
N ALA A 319 28.58 5.29 -5.99
CA ALA A 319 28.73 6.60 -6.62
C ALA A 319 27.60 6.85 -7.64
N GLY A 320 26.93 7.99 -7.50
CA GLY A 320 25.77 8.39 -8.29
C GLY A 320 24.43 8.19 -7.59
N ASP A 321 24.37 7.39 -6.52
CA ASP A 321 23.15 7.19 -5.73
C ASP A 321 22.69 8.47 -5.04
N VAL A 322 21.42 8.51 -4.65
CA VAL A 322 20.85 9.54 -3.79
C VAL A 322 20.43 8.85 -2.50
N VAL A 323 21.02 9.26 -1.38
CA VAL A 323 20.68 8.77 -0.05
C VAL A 323 19.77 9.75 0.66
N ALA A 324 18.84 9.25 1.47
CA ALA A 324 17.99 10.06 2.33
C ALA A 324 18.40 9.88 3.79
N PHE A 325 18.66 10.98 4.50
CA PHE A 325 19.04 10.90 5.92
C PHE A 325 17.83 10.58 6.80
N ALA A 326 18.07 9.94 7.93
CA ALA A 326 17.03 9.70 8.92
C ALA A 326 16.48 11.02 9.49
N SER A 327 15.15 11.07 9.70
CA SER A 327 14.50 12.18 10.39
C SER A 327 15.09 12.37 11.80
N ARG A 328 15.15 13.62 12.27
CA ARG A 328 15.96 13.98 13.45
C ARG A 328 15.45 13.47 14.79
N SER A 329 14.21 13.01 14.91
CA SER A 329 13.66 12.48 16.16
C SER A 329 12.40 11.67 15.87
N GLY A 330 12.47 10.35 16.02
CA GLY A 330 11.32 9.56 16.41
C GLY A 330 11.28 9.49 17.95
N PRO A 331 10.13 9.24 18.57
CA PRO A 331 10.06 8.91 19.99
C PRO A 331 10.95 7.68 20.30
N ASP A 332 11.49 7.63 21.51
CA ASP A 332 12.46 6.61 21.94
C ASP A 332 11.99 5.20 21.54
N GLY A 333 12.85 4.48 20.81
CA GLY A 333 12.58 3.11 20.34
C GLY A 333 11.89 2.99 18.96
N SER A 334 11.52 4.09 18.31
CA SER A 334 10.98 4.05 16.94
C SER A 334 12.09 3.87 15.90
N PRO A 335 11.89 3.02 14.86
CA PRO A 335 12.86 2.88 13.78
C PRO A 335 13.05 4.20 13.02
N PRO A 336 14.29 4.57 12.65
CA PRO A 336 14.57 5.76 11.87
C PRO A 336 13.84 5.72 10.52
N ARG A 337 13.34 6.87 10.08
CA ARG A 337 12.63 7.03 8.80
C ARG A 337 13.42 7.91 7.86
N ALA A 338 13.51 7.51 6.60
CA ALA A 338 14.07 8.34 5.55
C ALA A 338 13.31 9.66 5.45
N ASP A 339 14.04 10.76 5.47
CA ASP A 339 13.52 12.12 5.31
C ASP A 339 13.77 12.57 3.86
N PRO A 340 12.71 12.64 3.01
CA PRO A 340 12.86 12.98 1.60
C PRO A 340 13.31 14.43 1.37
N ASP A 341 13.16 15.31 2.36
CA ASP A 341 13.64 16.69 2.29
C ASP A 341 15.14 16.80 2.61
N ARG A 342 15.73 15.72 3.14
CA ARG A 342 17.15 15.63 3.50
C ARG A 342 17.86 14.56 2.67
N THR A 343 17.90 14.79 1.36
CA THR A 343 18.61 13.93 0.43
C THR A 343 20.00 14.46 0.09
N GLN A 344 20.90 13.55 -0.26
CA GLN A 344 22.23 13.88 -0.75
C GLN A 344 22.64 12.94 -1.87
N ARG A 345 23.13 13.50 -2.97
CA ARG A 345 23.78 12.72 -4.03
C ARG A 345 25.17 12.29 -3.58
N VAL A 346 25.46 11.01 -3.71
CA VAL A 346 26.74 10.38 -3.34
C VAL A 346 27.69 10.49 -4.54
N ASP A 347 28.75 11.28 -4.39
CA ASP A 347 29.87 11.27 -5.33
C ASP A 347 30.91 10.21 -4.95
N ALA A 348 31.85 9.91 -5.85
CA ALA A 348 32.86 8.88 -5.64
C ALA A 348 33.73 9.12 -4.39
N SER A 349 33.90 10.37 -3.95
CA SER A 349 34.71 10.71 -2.77
C SER A 349 33.95 10.53 -1.44
N ARG A 350 32.61 10.37 -1.50
CA ARG A 350 31.72 10.31 -0.33
C ARG A 350 31.07 8.96 -0.11
N VAL A 351 31.33 7.97 -0.95
CA VAL A 351 30.75 6.61 -0.83
C VAL A 351 30.99 6.04 0.57
N ASP A 352 32.22 6.05 1.07
CA ASP A 352 32.56 5.48 2.37
C ASP A 352 31.86 6.19 3.55
N VAL A 353 31.67 7.50 3.42
CA VAL A 353 30.97 8.31 4.43
C VAL A 353 29.49 7.98 4.42
N ALA A 354 28.87 7.92 3.23
CA ALA A 354 27.46 7.55 3.07
C ALA A 354 27.21 6.13 3.56
N ALA A 355 28.05 5.16 3.18
CA ALA A 355 27.95 3.77 3.62
C ALA A 355 28.02 3.63 5.15
N ARG A 356 28.86 4.42 5.82
CA ARG A 356 28.92 4.46 7.29
C ARG A 356 27.64 5.01 7.92
N HIS A 357 26.98 5.97 7.27
CA HIS A 357 25.68 6.45 7.73
C HIS A 357 24.58 5.40 7.52
N CYS A 358 24.59 4.68 6.40
CA CYS A 358 23.67 3.59 6.10
C CYS A 358 23.81 2.44 7.10
N ARG A 359 25.03 1.96 7.36
CA ARG A 359 25.31 0.91 8.36
C ARG A 359 24.82 1.24 9.76
N ARG A 360 24.76 2.52 10.11
CA ARG A 360 24.29 3.00 11.43
C ARG A 360 22.80 3.35 11.45
N GLY A 361 22.05 3.04 10.38
CA GLY A 361 20.64 3.41 10.25
C GLY A 361 20.38 4.91 10.23
N ARG A 362 21.38 5.74 9.87
CA ARG A 362 21.29 7.21 9.83
C ARG A 362 21.00 7.74 8.44
N ALA A 363 21.09 6.90 7.41
CA ALA A 363 20.74 7.19 6.03
C ALA A 363 20.23 5.91 5.35
N PHE A 364 19.49 6.06 4.26
CA PHE A 364 18.85 4.98 3.50
C PHE A 364 19.02 5.18 2.00
#